data_AF-A0A2N2JD80-F1
#
_entry.id   AF-A0A2N2JD80-F1
#
_cell.length_a   1.000
_cell.length_b   1.000
_cell.length_c   1.000
_cell.angle_alpha   90.00
_cell.angle_beta   90.00
_cell.angle_gamma   90.00
#
_symmetry.space_group_name_H-M   'P 1'
#
loop_
_entity.id
_entity.type
_entity.pdbx_description
1 polymer ?
#
loop_
_entity_poly.entity_id
_entity_poly.type
_entity_poly.pdbx_seq_one_letter_code
_entity_poly.pdbx_strand_id
1 'polypeptide(L)'
;MPGIAFKVEELPLIAGILLDAALADGEVDGSEVQTIRQVLAEAAGLSRLTPEVVHALRGFDPETFDLAATCAELGLDTRHRKRELLALVGSVIAADGVIDPGEGAWLGRLAHLMGRTDVQMERFLDELRQAAAEIGRAAED
;
A
#
# COMPACT_ATOMS: atom_id res chain seq x y z
N MET A 1 -7.86 14.14 -11.43
CA MET A 1 -7.04 13.10 -10.79
C MET A 1 -5.93 13.81 -10.05
N PRO A 2 -5.92 13.83 -8.70
CA PRO A 2 -4.78 14.39 -7.99
C PRO A 2 -3.56 13.53 -8.36
N GLY A 3 -2.57 14.13 -9.01
CA GLY A 3 -1.32 13.43 -9.32
C GLY A 3 -0.68 12.97 -8.01
N ILE A 4 -0.05 11.80 -8.01
CA ILE A 4 0.59 11.31 -6.79
C ILE A 4 1.52 12.39 -6.24
N ALA A 5 1.54 12.53 -4.92
CA ALA A 5 2.59 13.26 -4.22
C ALA A 5 4.00 12.65 -4.43
N PHE A 6 4.12 11.51 -5.12
CA PHE A 6 5.36 10.78 -5.38
C PHE A 6 5.79 10.84 -6.84
N LYS A 7 7.09 10.84 -7.07
CA LYS A 7 7.70 10.89 -8.40
C LYS A 7 7.89 9.48 -8.97
N VAL A 8 8.13 9.38 -10.28
CA VAL A 8 8.31 8.08 -10.96
C VAL A 8 9.49 7.30 -10.40
N GLU A 9 10.58 7.98 -10.04
CA GLU A 9 11.76 7.39 -9.41
C GLU A 9 11.48 6.80 -8.01
N GLU A 10 10.39 7.20 -7.36
CA GLU A 10 9.99 6.72 -6.03
C GLU A 10 9.08 5.49 -6.11
N LEU A 11 8.57 5.15 -7.30
CA LEU A 11 7.67 4.01 -7.50
C LEU A 11 8.25 2.66 -7.08
N PRO A 12 9.56 2.35 -7.24
CA PRO A 12 10.12 1.11 -6.72
C PRO A 12 10.02 0.98 -5.19
N LEU A 13 10.23 2.08 -4.45
CA LEU A 13 10.11 2.09 -2.99
C LEU A 13 8.65 1.85 -2.57
N ILE A 14 7.72 2.54 -3.23
CA ILE A 14 6.28 2.38 -3.00
C ILE A 14 5.84 0.95 -3.35
N ALA A 15 6.35 0.40 -4.44
CA ALA A 15 6.08 -0.98 -4.85
C ALA A 15 6.53 -1.99 -3.78
N GLY A 16 7.70 -1.79 -3.18
CA GLY A 16 8.16 -2.61 -2.06
C GLY A 16 7.24 -2.51 -0.85
N ILE A 17 6.81 -1.29 -0.48
CA ILE A 17 5.87 -1.08 0.63
C ILE A 17 4.52 -1.80 0.37
N LEU A 18 3.99 -1.73 -0.86
CA LEU A 18 2.72 -2.38 -1.19
C LEU A 18 2.84 -3.91 -1.21
N LEU A 19 3.97 -4.45 -1.67
CA LEU A 19 4.22 -5.89 -1.61
C LEU A 19 4.38 -6.37 -0.17
N ASP A 20 5.13 -5.65 0.66
CA ASP A 20 5.29 -5.96 2.09
C ASP A 20 3.95 -5.92 2.84
N ALA A 21 3.06 -5.00 2.45
CA ALA A 21 1.71 -4.91 2.97
C ALA A 21 0.83 -6.10 2.58
N ALA A 22 0.85 -6.50 1.30
CA ALA A 22 0.11 -7.66 0.81
C ALA A 22 0.66 -8.98 1.38
N LEU A 23 1.97 -9.07 1.65
CA LEU A 23 2.64 -10.24 2.24
C LEU A 23 2.50 -10.32 3.77
N ALA A 24 1.75 -9.41 4.40
CA ALA A 24 1.75 -9.26 5.85
C ALA A 24 1.20 -10.50 6.60
N ASP A 25 0.36 -11.30 5.95
CA ASP A 25 -0.21 -12.54 6.47
C ASP A 25 0.62 -13.79 6.10
N GLY A 26 1.60 -13.63 5.20
CA GLY A 26 2.53 -14.68 4.77
C GLY A 26 2.11 -15.46 3.52
N GLU A 27 0.98 -15.15 2.90
CA GLU A 27 0.57 -15.72 1.62
C GLU A 27 0.55 -14.62 0.55
N VAL A 28 1.17 -14.88 -0.61
CA VAL A 28 0.88 -14.08 -1.81
C VAL A 28 0.56 -15.00 -2.96
N ASP A 29 -0.55 -14.72 -3.62
CA ASP A 29 -0.89 -15.36 -4.88
C ASP A 29 -0.50 -14.49 -6.09
N GLY A 30 -0.52 -15.08 -7.28
CA GLY A 30 -0.15 -14.35 -8.51
C GLY A 30 -1.11 -13.20 -8.87
N SER A 31 -2.29 -13.14 -8.27
CA SER A 31 -3.32 -12.12 -8.51
C SER A 31 -3.05 -10.83 -7.74
N GLU A 32 -2.50 -10.90 -6.52
CA GLU A 32 -2.15 -9.71 -5.73
C GLU A 32 -1.01 -8.91 -6.36
N VAL A 33 -0.01 -9.60 -6.92
CA VAL A 33 1.06 -8.94 -7.68
C VAL A 33 0.48 -8.18 -8.89
N GLN A 34 -0.55 -8.72 -9.53
CA GLN A 34 -1.22 -8.06 -10.64
C GLN A 34 -2.03 -6.84 -10.19
N THR A 35 -2.72 -6.93 -9.04
CA THR A 35 -3.43 -5.82 -8.40
C THR A 35 -2.49 -4.69 -8.03
N ILE A 36 -1.37 -4.99 -7.38
CA ILE A 36 -0.33 -4.00 -7.03
C ILE A 36 0.19 -3.29 -8.28
N ARG A 37 0.39 -4.02 -9.38
CA ARG A 37 0.83 -3.43 -10.65
C ARG A 37 -0.19 -2.46 -11.23
N GLN A 38 -1.48 -2.78 -11.14
CA GLN A 38 -2.55 -1.90 -11.61
C GLN A 38 -2.65 -0.66 -10.72
N VAL A 39 -2.71 -0.83 -9.39
CA VAL A 39 -2.79 0.27 -8.44
C VAL A 39 -1.62 1.23 -8.56
N LEU A 40 -0.39 0.72 -8.70
CA LEU A 40 0.79 1.56 -8.92
C LEU A 40 0.73 2.34 -10.25
N ALA A 41 0.27 1.70 -11.32
CA ALA A 41 0.17 2.34 -12.63
C ALA A 41 -0.91 3.45 -12.62
N GLU A 42 -2.09 3.13 -12.08
CA GLU A 42 -3.20 4.05 -11.94
C GLU A 42 -2.85 5.24 -11.05
N ALA A 43 -2.27 4.98 -9.88
CA ALA A 43 -1.79 6.02 -9.01
C ALA A 43 -0.84 6.94 -9.80
N ALA A 44 0.13 6.36 -10.52
CA ALA A 44 1.17 7.13 -11.21
C ALA A 44 0.67 7.87 -12.46
N GLY A 45 -0.61 7.73 -12.80
CA GLY A 45 -1.16 8.22 -14.06
C GLY A 45 -0.52 7.56 -15.28
N LEU A 46 0.05 6.37 -15.09
CA LEU A 46 0.72 5.59 -16.13
C LEU A 46 -0.24 4.54 -16.68
N SER A 47 -0.24 4.36 -18.00
CA SER A 47 -0.96 3.27 -18.64
C SER A 47 -0.30 1.90 -18.40
N ARG A 48 0.99 1.90 -18.01
CA ARG A 48 1.77 0.72 -17.63
C ARG A 48 2.96 1.12 -16.78
N LEU A 49 3.39 0.23 -15.89
CA LEU A 49 4.62 0.40 -15.12
C LEU A 49 5.86 0.39 -16.01
N THR A 50 6.90 1.11 -15.58
CA THR A 50 8.20 1.06 -16.24
C THR A 50 8.87 -0.30 -16.01
N PRO A 51 9.79 -0.73 -16.89
CA PRO A 51 10.55 -1.96 -16.69
C PRO A 51 11.32 -1.99 -15.36
N GLU A 52 11.80 -0.84 -14.86
CA GLU A 52 12.50 -0.80 -13.56
C GLU A 52 11.56 -1.18 -12.42
N VAL A 53 10.34 -0.63 -12.38
CA VAL A 53 9.36 -0.97 -11.35
C VAL A 53 8.94 -2.44 -11.45
N VAL A 54 8.75 -2.95 -12.67
CA VAL A 54 8.43 -4.39 -12.87
C VAL A 54 9.59 -5.28 -12.42
N HIS A 55 10.84 -4.87 -12.63
CA HIS A 55 12.00 -5.62 -12.16
C HIS A 55 12.09 -5.60 -10.63
N ALA A 56 11.90 -4.44 -10.01
CA ALA A 56 11.87 -4.29 -8.55
C ALA A 56 10.79 -5.17 -7.91
N LEU A 57 9.57 -5.18 -8.47
CA LEU A 57 8.48 -6.06 -8.01
C LEU A 57 8.83 -7.55 -8.07
N ARG A 58 9.57 -7.98 -9.10
CA ARG A 58 9.97 -9.40 -9.26
C ARG A 58 11.13 -9.81 -8.37
N GLY A 59 11.99 -8.88 -8.01
CA GLY A 59 13.15 -9.10 -7.15
C GLY A 59 12.89 -8.82 -5.67
N PHE A 60 11.64 -8.50 -5.32
CA PHE A 60 11.25 -8.23 -3.95
C PHE A 60 11.41 -9.48 -3.08
N ASP A 61 11.92 -9.27 -1.87
CA ASP A 61 12.10 -10.31 -0.86
C ASP A 61 11.61 -9.76 0.50
N PRO A 62 10.51 -10.30 1.06
CA PRO A 62 9.97 -9.83 2.33
C PRO A 62 10.92 -10.06 3.50
N GLU A 63 11.81 -11.07 3.44
CA GLU A 63 12.73 -11.36 4.55
C GLU A 63 13.82 -10.29 4.70
N THR A 64 14.14 -9.58 3.61
CA THR A 64 15.19 -8.56 3.58
C THR A 64 14.65 -7.14 3.46
N PHE A 65 13.34 -6.97 3.30
CA PHE A 65 12.71 -5.66 3.18
C PHE A 65 12.65 -4.92 4.53
N ASP A 66 13.12 -3.67 4.53
CA ASP A 66 13.06 -2.78 5.71
C ASP A 66 12.05 -1.66 5.46
N LEU A 67 10.86 -1.81 6.04
CA LEU A 67 9.79 -0.82 5.95
C LEU A 67 10.21 0.55 6.52
N ALA A 68 10.96 0.57 7.62
CA ALA A 68 11.36 1.81 8.29
C ALA A 68 12.40 2.57 7.45
N ALA A 69 13.42 1.87 6.94
CA ALA A 69 14.41 2.45 6.05
C ALA A 69 13.78 2.96 4.75
N THR A 70 12.86 2.19 4.16
CA THR A 70 12.15 2.57 2.93
C THR A 70 11.28 3.81 3.16
N CYS A 71 10.57 3.90 4.29
CA CYS A 71 9.80 5.09 4.66
C CYS A 71 10.68 6.33 4.88
N ALA A 72 11.88 6.14 5.43
CA ALA A 72 12.86 7.22 5.61
C ALA A 72 13.41 7.70 4.27
N GLU A 73 13.77 6.79 3.36
CA GLU A 73 14.25 7.10 2.01
C GLU A 73 13.18 7.82 1.18
N LEU A 74 11.92 7.40 1.31
CA LEU A 74 10.80 8.03 0.63
C LEU A 74 10.53 9.46 1.14
N GLY A 75 11.18 9.95 2.20
CA GLY A 75 11.04 11.35 2.63
C GLY A 75 9.58 11.74 2.90
N LEU A 76 8.96 11.07 3.86
CA LEU A 76 7.56 11.31 4.26
C LEU A 76 7.40 12.58 5.11
N ASP A 77 8.05 13.69 4.75
CA ASP A 77 8.15 14.89 5.60
C ASP A 77 6.84 15.69 5.69
N THR A 78 5.94 15.50 4.71
CA THR A 78 4.69 16.26 4.63
C THR A 78 3.49 15.41 5.00
N ARG A 79 2.49 16.04 5.63
CA ARG A 79 1.20 15.39 5.91
C ARG A 79 0.52 14.88 4.64
N HIS A 80 0.72 15.55 3.51
CA HIS A 80 0.18 15.13 2.23
C HIS A 80 0.80 13.80 1.77
N ARG A 81 2.13 13.69 1.69
CA ARG A 81 2.82 12.44 1.30
C ARG A 81 2.46 11.27 2.21
N LYS A 82 2.42 11.48 3.53
CA LYS A 82 1.98 10.47 4.51
C LYS A 82 0.56 9.99 4.23
N ARG A 83 -0.37 10.91 3.92
CA ARG A 83 -1.77 10.58 3.62
C ARG A 83 -1.89 9.81 2.30
N GLU A 84 -1.18 10.25 1.26
CA GLU A 84 -1.24 9.57 -0.04
C GLU A 84 -0.67 8.14 0.04
N LEU A 85 0.44 7.92 0.75
CA LEU A 85 0.97 6.56 0.93
C LEU A 85 0.00 5.67 1.71
N LEU A 86 -0.57 6.15 2.81
CA LEU A 86 -1.56 5.38 3.58
C LEU A 86 -2.81 5.06 2.76
N ALA A 87 -3.30 6.02 1.96
CA ALA A 87 -4.43 5.80 1.07
C ALA A 87 -4.09 4.73 0.03
N LEU A 88 -2.91 4.81 -0.58
CA LEU A 88 -2.46 3.85 -1.59
C LEU A 88 -2.34 2.43 -1.03
N VAL A 89 -1.71 2.28 0.14
CA VAL A 89 -1.61 0.98 0.80
C VAL A 89 -2.98 0.46 1.22
N GLY A 90 -3.82 1.33 1.78
CA GLY A 90 -5.19 0.97 2.14
C GLY A 90 -6.01 0.48 0.95
N SER A 91 -5.82 1.05 -0.25
CA SER A 91 -6.48 0.57 -1.46
C SER A 91 -6.01 -0.81 -1.94
N VAL A 92 -4.75 -1.18 -1.67
CA VAL A 92 -4.24 -2.53 -2.00
C VAL A 92 -4.79 -3.55 -1.02
N ILE A 93 -4.68 -3.27 0.28
CA ILE A 93 -5.16 -4.16 1.34
C ILE A 93 -6.68 -4.37 1.23
N ALA A 94 -7.45 -3.31 1.00
CA ALA A 94 -8.91 -3.41 0.88
C ALA A 94 -9.39 -3.93 -0.48
N ALA A 95 -8.49 -4.31 -1.41
CA ALA A 95 -8.85 -4.61 -2.79
C ALA A 95 -9.71 -5.87 -2.94
N ASP A 96 -9.54 -6.84 -2.05
CA ASP A 96 -10.32 -8.08 -2.02
C ASP A 96 -11.62 -7.95 -1.19
N GLY A 97 -11.84 -6.78 -0.58
CA GLY A 97 -13.01 -6.47 0.24
C GLY A 97 -12.92 -6.94 1.70
N VAL A 98 -11.79 -7.51 2.13
CA VAL A 98 -11.53 -7.93 3.51
C VAL A 98 -10.29 -7.20 4.02
N ILE A 99 -10.20 -7.00 5.34
CA ILE A 99 -8.95 -6.56 5.96
C ILE A 99 -8.70 -7.52 7.11
N ASP A 100 -7.68 -8.34 6.98
CA ASP A 100 -7.34 -9.32 7.99
C ASP A 100 -6.57 -8.69 9.18
N PRO A 101 -6.44 -9.41 10.31
CA PRO A 101 -5.71 -8.90 11.48
C PRO A 101 -4.22 -8.60 11.23
N GLY A 102 -3.55 -9.37 10.37
CA GLY A 102 -2.15 -9.19 9.97
C GLY A 102 -1.94 -7.92 9.16
N GLU A 103 -2.77 -7.68 8.16
CA GLU A 103 -2.81 -6.44 7.37
C GLU A 103 -3.10 -5.22 8.25
N GLY A 104 -4.07 -5.34 9.17
CA GLY A 104 -4.38 -4.30 10.15
C GLY A 104 -3.20 -3.99 11.07
N ALA A 105 -2.47 -5.01 11.53
CA ALA A 105 -1.27 -4.84 12.33
C ALA A 105 -0.13 -4.20 11.52
N TRP A 106 0.01 -4.57 10.24
CA TRP A 106 0.97 -3.97 9.32
C TRP A 106 0.69 -2.48 9.11
N LEU A 107 -0.56 -2.10 8.85
CA LEU A 107 -0.99 -0.69 8.71
C LEU A 107 -0.70 0.11 9.98
N GLY A 108 -0.90 -0.50 11.15
CA GLY A 108 -0.53 0.09 12.44
C GLY A 108 0.96 0.42 12.53
N ARG A 109 1.85 -0.49 12.09
CA ARG A 109 3.30 -0.25 12.05
C ARG A 109 3.66 0.91 11.12
N LEU A 110 3.10 0.92 9.91
CA LEU A 110 3.33 2.00 8.95
C LEU A 110 2.88 3.36 9.52
N ALA A 111 1.70 3.43 10.13
CA ALA A 111 1.20 4.67 10.71
C ALA A 111 2.01 5.16 11.91
N HIS A 112 2.55 4.24 12.71
CA HIS A 112 3.48 4.56 13.80
C HIS A 112 4.78 5.19 13.27
N LEU A 113 5.36 4.63 12.19
CA LEU A 113 6.52 5.22 11.51
C LEU A 113 6.22 6.64 10.98
N MET A 114 4.96 6.90 10.63
CA MET A 114 4.50 8.23 10.20
C MET A 114 4.17 9.18 11.36
N GLY A 115 4.26 8.75 12.62
CA GLY A 115 3.97 9.55 13.81
C GLY A 115 2.49 9.84 14.03
N ARG A 116 1.59 8.93 13.59
CA ARG A 116 0.17 9.01 13.94
C ARG A 116 -0.08 8.48 15.34
N THR A 117 -1.15 8.97 15.98
CA THR A 117 -1.62 8.43 17.26
C THR A 117 -2.52 7.21 17.05
N ASP A 118 -2.64 6.38 18.08
CA ASP A 118 -3.50 5.19 18.06
C ASP A 118 -4.96 5.53 17.69
N VAL A 119 -5.50 6.63 18.23
CA VAL A 119 -6.87 7.10 17.91
C VAL A 119 -7.02 7.48 16.44
N GLN A 120 -6.00 8.10 15.84
CA GLN A 120 -6.01 8.43 14.41
C GLN A 120 -5.92 7.16 13.55
N MET A 121 -5.30 6.11 14.08
CA MET A 121 -5.15 4.84 13.42
C MET A 121 -6.44 4.03 13.45
N GLU A 122 -7.06 3.88 14.63
CA GLU A 122 -8.34 3.19 14.80
C GLU A 122 -9.39 3.74 13.85
N ARG A 123 -9.55 5.07 13.81
CA ARG A 123 -10.49 5.72 12.91
C ARG A 123 -10.20 5.41 11.43
N PHE A 124 -8.93 5.41 11.03
CA PHE A 124 -8.55 5.12 9.65
C PHE A 124 -8.81 3.65 9.29
N LEU A 125 -8.53 2.70 10.20
CA LEU A 125 -8.85 1.28 9.99
C LEU A 125 -10.35 1.07 9.88
N ASP A 126 -11.16 1.75 10.68
CA ASP A 126 -12.61 1.63 10.61
C ASP A 126 -13.17 2.17 9.28
N GLU A 127 -12.66 3.33 8.82
CA GLU A 127 -12.99 3.88 7.51
C GLU A 127 -12.59 2.92 6.37
N LEU A 128 -11.41 2.30 6.45
CA LEU A 128 -10.95 1.30 5.46
C LEU A 128 -11.78 0.02 5.47
N ARG A 129 -12.10 -0.53 6.65
CA ARG A 129 -12.93 -1.74 6.78
C ARG A 129 -14.33 -1.54 6.22
N GLN A 130 -14.91 -0.35 6.41
CA GLN A 130 -16.20 0.00 5.82
C GLN A 130 -16.12 0.03 4.29
N ALA A 131 -15.08 0.65 3.73
CA ALA A 131 -14.86 0.68 2.30
C ALA A 131 -14.62 -0.73 1.71
N ALA A 132 -13.82 -1.56 2.37
CA ALA A 132 -13.58 -2.95 1.99
C ALA A 132 -14.89 -3.75 1.97
N ALA A 133 -15.71 -3.64 3.03
CA ALA A 133 -17.00 -4.32 3.12
C ALA A 133 -18.04 -3.84 2.08
N GLU A 134 -17.89 -2.62 1.54
CA GLU A 134 -18.69 -2.15 0.39
C GLU A 134 -18.25 -2.81 -0.92
N ILE A 135 -16.93 -2.96 -1.12
CA ILE A 135 -16.36 -3.66 -2.27
C ILE A 135 -16.78 -5.14 -2.28
N GLY A 136 -16.63 -5.82 -1.13
CA GLY A 136 -17.01 -7.23 -1.00
C GLY A 136 -18.50 -7.47 -1.31
N ARG A 137 -19.39 -6.60 -0.81
CA ARG A 137 -20.83 -6.69 -1.12
C ARG A 137 -21.15 -6.46 -2.60
N ALA A 138 -20.47 -5.52 -3.25
CA ALA A 138 -20.68 -5.24 -4.67
C ALA A 138 -20.18 -6.35 -5.60
N ALA A 139 -19.29 -7.24 -5.12
CA ALA A 139 -18.80 -8.39 -5.87
C ALA A 139 -19.73 -9.62 -5.78
N GLU A 140 -20.66 -9.65 -4.82
CA GLU A 140 -21.63 -10.73 -4.62
C GLU A 140 -22.98 -10.52 -5.37
N ASP A 141 -23.22 -9.30 -5.86
CA ASP A 141 -24.40 -8.88 -6.65
C ASP A 141 -24.20 -9.06 -8.17
#